data_AF-A0A0L7KMR0-F1
#
_entry.id   AF-A0A0L7KMR0-F1
#
_cell.length_a   1.000
_cell.length_b   1.000
_cell.length_c   1.000
_cell.angle_alpha   90.00
_cell.angle_beta   90.00
_cell.angle_gamma   90.00
#
_symmetry.space_group_name_H-M   'P 1'
#
loop_
_entity.id
_entity.type
_entity.pdbx_description
1 polymer ?
#
loop_
_entity_poly.entity_id
_entity_poly.type
_entity_poly.pdbx_seq_one_letter_code
_entity_poly.pdbx_strand_id
1 'polypeptide(L)'
;TINNACATQAIISLLLNCDHPDLELGVELTKLKEFSRSLDAQMAGYAISNSQVIRAAHNSMGSQYTEGEIHFNLMALVSNRKMVLTRQMQELVSSTALHGMQCFEVESELTRLRMDLDYEDVKMLIYAREMARRRHNYIPFIVELLQVLAESKQLSSLVSAARQRIKKRGNKRIKT
;
A
#
# COMPACT_ATOMS: atom_id res chain seq x y z
N THR A 1 5.88 23.40 -5.71
CA THR A 1 5.27 22.11 -6.11
C THR A 1 6.09 20.98 -5.53
N ILE A 2 5.46 20.00 -4.86
CA ILE A 2 6.17 18.78 -4.42
C ILE A 2 6.38 17.91 -5.67
N ASN A 3 7.62 17.62 -6.03
CA ASN A 3 7.93 16.61 -7.06
C ASN A 3 7.44 15.24 -6.56
N ASN A 4 6.78 14.46 -7.41
CA ASN A 4 6.23 13.12 -7.11
C ASN A 4 5.02 13.07 -6.16
N ALA A 5 4.29 14.17 -5.95
CA ALA A 5 3.09 14.17 -5.09
C ALA A 5 1.77 13.73 -5.78
N CYS A 6 1.81 13.29 -7.04
CA CYS A 6 0.60 13.00 -7.83
C CYS A 6 -0.34 11.98 -7.15
N ALA A 7 0.20 10.92 -6.56
CA ALA A 7 -0.59 9.91 -5.84
C ALA A 7 -1.30 10.52 -4.62
N THR A 8 -0.58 11.31 -3.81
CA THR A 8 -1.16 11.96 -2.63
C THR A 8 -2.20 13.01 -3.01
N GLN A 9 -1.96 13.79 -4.06
CA GLN A 9 -2.93 14.76 -4.58
C GLN A 9 -4.20 14.08 -5.07
N ALA A 10 -4.10 12.96 -5.81
CA ALA A 10 -5.25 12.20 -6.26
C ALA A 10 -6.08 11.63 -5.11
N ILE A 11 -5.42 11.02 -4.12
CA ILE A 11 -6.09 10.44 -2.93
C ILE A 11 -6.79 11.54 -2.12
N ILE A 12 -6.11 12.66 -1.84
CA ILE A 12 -6.70 13.78 -1.10
C ILE A 12 -7.88 14.37 -1.88
N SER A 13 -7.75 14.53 -3.20
CA SER A 13 -8.85 15.06 -4.03
C SER A 13 -10.08 14.17 -3.96
N LEU A 14 -9.92 12.84 -3.96
CA LEU A 14 -11.04 11.92 -3.77
C LEU A 14 -11.66 12.05 -2.37
N LEU A 15 -10.84 12.04 -1.32
CA LEU A 15 -11.29 12.12 0.07
C LEU A 15 -12.05 13.43 0.37
N LEU A 16 -11.53 14.57 -0.07
CA LEU A 16 -12.14 15.87 0.20
C LEU A 16 -13.49 16.04 -0.50
N ASN A 17 -13.72 15.34 -1.61
CA ASN A 17 -14.97 15.36 -2.38
C ASN A 17 -15.92 14.19 -2.08
N CYS A 18 -15.56 13.29 -1.15
CA CYS A 18 -16.42 12.19 -0.74
C CYS A 18 -17.21 12.58 0.52
N ASP A 19 -18.52 12.33 0.46
CA ASP A 19 -19.43 12.44 1.61
C ASP A 19 -20.13 11.09 1.78
N HIS A 20 -19.58 10.25 2.65
CA HIS A 20 -20.02 8.87 2.84
C HIS A 20 -20.00 8.52 4.32
N PRO A 21 -21.01 7.81 4.87
CA PRO A 21 -21.11 7.53 6.30
C PRO A 21 -19.94 6.73 6.88
N ASP A 22 -19.29 5.90 6.07
CA ASP A 22 -18.11 5.11 6.48
C ASP A 22 -16.80 5.93 6.45
N LEU A 23 -16.81 7.18 5.97
CA LEU A 23 -15.62 8.00 5.79
C LEU A 23 -15.54 9.09 6.85
N GLU A 24 -14.53 8.98 7.72
CA GLU A 24 -14.17 10.01 8.68
C GLU A 24 -12.78 10.57 8.33
N LEU A 25 -12.71 11.84 7.92
CA LEU A 25 -11.48 12.46 7.40
C LEU A 25 -10.41 12.69 8.48
N GLY A 26 -10.81 12.69 9.75
CA GLY A 26 -9.93 13.05 10.87
C GLY A 26 -9.58 14.54 10.90
N VAL A 27 -8.96 14.98 12.00
CA VAL A 27 -8.85 16.41 12.33
C VAL A 27 -8.06 17.21 11.29
N GLU A 28 -6.96 16.66 10.79
CA GLU A 28 -6.04 17.38 9.89
C GLU A 28 -6.60 17.54 8.48
N LEU A 29 -7.26 16.52 7.92
CA LEU A 29 -7.90 16.63 6.61
C LEU A 29 -9.20 17.44 6.67
N THR A 30 -9.94 17.40 7.79
CA THR A 30 -11.10 18.27 7.99
C THR A 30 -10.69 19.74 8.04
N LYS A 31 -9.67 20.11 8.82
CA LYS A 31 -9.10 21.46 8.83
C LYS A 31 -8.67 21.91 7.43
N LEU A 32 -8.02 21.02 6.70
CA LEU A 32 -7.59 21.29 5.33
C LEU A 32 -8.78 21.51 4.40
N LYS A 33 -9.84 20.68 4.49
CA LYS A 33 -11.09 20.81 3.71
C LYS A 33 -11.77 22.15 3.94
N GLU A 34 -11.87 22.56 5.21
CA GLU A 34 -12.47 23.82 5.62
C GLU A 34 -11.66 25.01 5.13
N PHE A 35 -10.33 24.95 5.27
CA PHE A 35 -9.43 26.00 4.78
C PHE A 35 -9.48 26.14 3.25
N SER A 36 -9.48 25.01 2.52
CA SER A 36 -9.41 25.01 1.06
C SER A 36 -10.74 25.33 0.37
N ARG A 37 -11.86 25.36 1.10
CA ARG A 37 -13.22 25.53 0.54
C ARG A 37 -13.43 26.82 -0.23
N SER A 38 -12.72 27.89 0.14
CA SER A 38 -12.82 29.21 -0.47
C SER A 38 -11.67 29.52 -1.44
N LEU A 39 -10.74 28.57 -1.63
CA LEU A 39 -9.57 28.75 -2.47
C LEU A 39 -9.85 28.32 -3.91
N ASP A 40 -9.18 28.96 -4.85
CA ASP A 40 -9.10 28.44 -6.22
C ASP A 40 -8.28 27.13 -6.27
N ALA A 41 -8.36 26.42 -7.39
CA ALA A 41 -7.70 25.11 -7.55
C ALA A 41 -6.17 25.20 -7.36
N GLN A 42 -5.54 26.31 -7.76
CA GLN A 42 -4.10 26.49 -7.65
C GLN A 42 -3.69 26.68 -6.19
N MET A 43 -4.42 27.51 -5.45
CA MET A 43 -4.18 27.78 -4.04
C MET A 43 -4.51 26.58 -3.16
N ALA A 44 -5.55 25.81 -3.50
CA ALA A 44 -5.84 24.53 -2.86
C ALA A 44 -4.66 23.54 -3.03
N GLY A 45 -4.15 23.40 -4.26
CA GLY A 45 -2.96 22.58 -4.53
C GLY A 45 -1.72 23.05 -3.75
N TYR A 46 -1.53 24.36 -3.66
CA TYR A 46 -0.45 24.97 -2.88
C TYR A 46 -0.58 24.63 -1.38
N ALA A 47 -1.78 24.78 -0.80
CA ALA A 47 -2.06 24.47 0.60
C ALA A 47 -1.79 22.99 0.93
N ILE A 48 -2.26 22.06 0.08
CA ILE A 48 -1.99 20.62 0.23
C ILE A 48 -0.47 20.37 0.21
N SER A 49 0.24 21.00 -0.73
CA SER A 49 1.69 20.82 -0.88
C SER A 49 2.53 21.38 0.27
N ASN A 50 1.99 22.34 1.03
CA ASN A 50 2.69 22.97 2.15
C ASN A 50 2.33 22.39 3.51
N SER A 51 1.31 21.53 3.59
CA SER A 51 1.01 20.79 4.81
C SER A 51 2.18 19.88 5.18
N GLN A 52 2.83 20.19 6.31
CA GLN A 52 3.93 19.38 6.84
C GLN A 52 3.48 17.97 7.21
N VAL A 53 2.26 17.83 7.72
CA VAL A 53 1.65 16.53 8.08
C VAL A 53 1.51 15.65 6.83
N ILE A 54 0.93 16.20 5.76
CA ILE A 54 0.75 15.47 4.50
C ILE A 54 2.11 15.14 3.89
N ARG A 55 3.06 16.07 3.92
CA ARG A 55 4.41 15.85 3.40
C ARG A 55 5.15 14.76 4.17
N ALA A 56 5.07 14.76 5.50
CA ALA A 56 5.67 13.74 6.34
C ALA A 56 5.05 12.36 6.06
N ALA A 57 3.72 12.28 5.96
CA ALA A 57 3.03 11.05 5.61
C ALA A 57 3.42 10.55 4.21
N HIS A 58 3.43 11.42 3.19
CA HIS A 58 3.86 11.12 1.83
C HIS A 58 5.29 10.56 1.80
N ASN A 59 6.23 11.25 2.45
CA ASN A 59 7.64 10.86 2.48
C ASN A 59 7.87 9.56 3.25
N SER A 60 7.05 9.25 4.25
CA SER A 60 7.15 8.00 4.99
C SER A 60 6.84 6.76 4.12
N MET A 61 6.10 6.96 3.03
CA MET A 61 5.66 5.91 2.09
C MET A 61 6.49 5.88 0.80
N GLY A 62 7.45 6.78 0.63
CA GLY A 62 8.23 6.92 -0.60
C GLY A 62 9.14 5.72 -0.87
N SER A 63 9.07 5.20 -2.10
CA SER A 63 10.03 4.26 -2.68
C SER A 63 10.76 4.94 -3.84
N GLN A 64 12.03 4.59 -4.06
CA GLN A 64 12.74 5.00 -5.28
C GLN A 64 12.18 4.22 -6.46
N TYR A 65 11.55 4.91 -7.41
CA TYR A 65 11.13 4.31 -8.68
C TYR A 65 12.29 4.41 -9.68
N THR A 66 12.54 3.34 -10.44
CA THR A 66 13.47 3.38 -11.57
C THR A 66 12.80 4.09 -12.74
N GLU A 67 13.42 5.16 -13.24
CA GLU A 67 12.95 5.87 -14.42
C GLU A 67 12.98 4.97 -15.66
N GLY A 68 11.94 5.06 -16.52
CA GLY A 68 12.00 4.52 -17.89
C GLY A 68 10.88 3.57 -18.31
N GLU A 69 9.97 3.15 -17.42
CA GLU A 69 8.89 2.23 -17.79
C GLU A 69 7.52 2.71 -17.27
N ILE A 70 6.58 2.96 -18.19
CA ILE A 70 5.20 3.33 -17.87
C ILE A 70 4.45 2.07 -17.42
N HIS A 71 4.18 1.97 -16.12
CA HIS A 71 3.34 0.93 -15.55
C HIS A 71 1.96 1.52 -15.24
N PHE A 72 0.93 1.02 -15.90
CA PHE A 72 -0.45 1.40 -15.59
C PHE A 72 -0.91 0.67 -14.32
N ASN A 73 -1.47 1.42 -13.38
CA ASN A 73 -2.06 0.88 -12.16
C ASN A 73 -3.42 1.55 -11.94
N LEU A 74 -4.45 0.75 -11.68
CA LEU A 74 -5.79 1.20 -11.32
C LEU A 74 -6.09 0.76 -9.89
N MET A 75 -6.41 1.72 -9.03
CA MET A 75 -6.78 1.49 -7.63
C MET A 75 -8.17 2.04 -7.36
N ALA A 76 -8.90 1.41 -6.44
CA ALA A 76 -10.18 1.89 -5.94
C ALA A 76 -10.07 2.21 -4.46
N LEU A 77 -10.61 3.36 -4.05
CA LEU A 77 -10.81 3.71 -2.65
C LEU A 77 -12.16 3.11 -2.22
N VAL A 78 -12.14 2.25 -1.20
CA VAL A 78 -13.32 1.51 -0.72
C VAL A 78 -13.37 1.61 0.81
N SER A 79 -14.57 1.51 1.40
CA SER A 79 -14.74 1.36 2.85
C SER A 79 -13.85 0.24 3.40
N ASN A 80 -13.36 0.40 4.64
CA ASN A 80 -12.52 -0.59 5.29
C ASN A 80 -13.23 -1.95 5.34
N ARG A 81 -12.70 -2.94 4.61
CA ARG A 81 -13.35 -4.24 4.46
C ARG A 81 -13.48 -4.97 5.80
N LYS A 82 -12.47 -4.89 6.66
CA LYS A 82 -12.50 -5.48 8.00
C LYS A 82 -13.61 -4.86 8.86
N MET A 83 -13.78 -3.54 8.80
CA MET A 83 -14.87 -2.85 9.50
C MET A 83 -16.25 -3.32 9.02
N VAL A 84 -16.46 -3.40 7.69
CA VAL A 84 -17.72 -3.88 7.11
C VAL A 84 -18.01 -5.32 7.52
N LEU A 85 -17.02 -6.22 7.41
CA LEU A 85 -17.17 -7.64 7.79
C LEU A 85 -17.45 -7.79 9.30
N THR A 86 -16.75 -7.02 10.13
CA THR A 86 -16.94 -7.05 11.59
C THR A 86 -18.35 -6.60 11.97
N ARG A 87 -18.84 -5.52 11.36
CA ARG A 87 -20.20 -5.02 11.56
C ARG A 87 -21.23 -6.07 11.16
N GLN A 88 -21.09 -6.67 9.98
CA GLN A 88 -21.98 -7.75 9.52
C GLN A 88 -21.99 -8.92 10.52
N MET A 89 -20.82 -9.36 10.99
CA MET A 89 -20.72 -10.44 11.96
C MET A 89 -21.42 -10.07 13.29
N GLN A 90 -21.25 -8.85 13.80
CA GLN A 90 -21.90 -8.39 15.01
C GLN A 90 -23.43 -8.31 14.87
N GLU A 91 -23.92 -7.85 13.73
CA GLU A 91 -25.36 -7.80 13.42
C GLU A 91 -25.98 -9.21 13.42
N LEU A 92 -25.32 -10.19 12.79
CA LEU A 92 -25.75 -11.60 12.78
C LEU A 92 -25.72 -12.25 14.17
N VAL A 93 -24.69 -11.96 14.98
CA VAL A 93 -24.62 -12.46 16.37
C VAL A 93 -25.72 -11.83 17.24
N SER A 94 -26.01 -10.55 17.03
CA SER A 94 -27.07 -9.85 17.78
C SER A 94 -28.45 -10.40 17.41
N SER A 95 -28.70 -10.69 16.14
CA SER A 95 -29.99 -11.21 15.68
C SER A 95 -30.27 -12.63 16.20
N THR A 96 -29.24 -13.48 16.25
CA THR A 96 -29.32 -14.86 16.79
C THR A 96 -29.58 -14.87 18.29
N ALA A 97 -28.93 -13.97 19.04
CA ALA A 97 -29.16 -13.83 20.47
C ALA A 97 -30.61 -13.41 20.81
N LEU A 98 -31.23 -12.58 19.96
CA LEU A 98 -32.60 -12.08 20.16
C LEU A 98 -33.68 -13.11 19.78
N HIS A 99 -33.48 -13.88 18.72
CA HIS A 99 -34.51 -14.79 18.20
C HIS A 99 -34.38 -16.23 18.70
N GLY A 100 -33.30 -16.57 19.42
CA GLY A 100 -33.06 -17.93 19.94
C GLY A 100 -32.93 -19.02 18.87
N MET A 101 -32.89 -18.63 17.60
CA MET A 101 -32.89 -19.53 16.46
C MET A 101 -31.45 -19.75 15.99
N GLN A 102 -30.82 -20.83 16.46
CA GLN A 102 -29.63 -21.36 15.81
C GLN A 102 -30.07 -22.12 14.56
N CYS A 103 -30.07 -21.43 13.41
CA CYS A 103 -30.22 -22.07 12.11
C CYS A 103 -28.82 -22.40 11.55
N PHE A 104 -28.68 -23.58 10.95
CA PHE A 104 -27.47 -24.00 10.23
C PHE A 104 -26.99 -22.93 9.23
N GLU A 105 -27.93 -22.22 8.60
CA GLU A 105 -27.63 -21.14 7.65
C GLU A 105 -26.87 -19.98 8.31
N VAL A 106 -27.24 -19.59 9.53
CA VAL A 106 -26.58 -18.49 10.24
C VAL A 106 -25.19 -18.88 10.70
N GLU A 107 -25.02 -20.12 11.18
CA GLU A 107 -23.72 -20.64 11.57
C GLU A 107 -22.75 -20.76 10.37
N SER A 108 -23.27 -21.18 9.21
CA SER A 108 -22.54 -21.19 7.95
C SER A 108 -22.08 -19.79 7.55
N GLU A 109 -22.96 -18.79 7.61
CA GLU A 109 -22.61 -17.40 7.29
C GLU A 109 -21.60 -16.80 8.29
N LEU A 110 -21.72 -17.10 9.58
CA LEU A 110 -20.72 -16.69 10.58
C LEU A 110 -19.35 -17.31 10.29
N THR A 111 -19.32 -18.57 9.88
CA THR A 111 -18.08 -19.25 9.49
C THR A 111 -17.46 -18.58 8.27
N ARG A 112 -18.27 -18.27 7.25
CA ARG A 112 -17.83 -17.54 6.04
C ARG A 112 -17.25 -16.17 6.38
N LEU A 113 -17.96 -15.37 7.18
CA LEU A 113 -17.49 -14.03 7.58
C LEU A 113 -16.21 -14.07 8.41
N ARG A 114 -16.04 -15.08 9.27
CA ARG A 114 -14.78 -15.30 10.01
C ARG A 114 -13.63 -15.60 9.07
N MET A 115 -13.83 -16.49 8.09
CA MET A 115 -12.82 -16.80 7.08
C MET A 115 -12.43 -15.57 6.25
N ASP A 116 -13.40 -14.75 5.86
CA ASP A 116 -13.15 -13.50 5.12
C ASP A 116 -12.35 -12.49 5.98
N LEU A 117 -12.62 -12.43 7.29
CA LEU A 117 -11.91 -11.56 8.22
C LEU A 117 -10.46 -12.01 8.42
N ASP A 118 -10.24 -13.32 8.60
CA ASP A 118 -8.91 -13.93 8.69
C ASP A 118 -8.10 -13.67 7.41
N TYR A 119 -8.75 -13.78 6.24
CA TYR A 119 -8.14 -13.47 4.96
C TYR A 119 -7.68 -12.00 4.87
N GLU A 120 -8.53 -11.05 5.28
CA GLU A 120 -8.17 -9.63 5.27
C GLU A 120 -7.04 -9.32 6.27
N ASP A 121 -7.00 -10.00 7.42
CA ASP A 121 -5.92 -9.86 8.40
C ASP A 121 -4.58 -10.38 7.87
N VAL A 122 -4.57 -11.55 7.23
CA VAL A 122 -3.36 -12.08 6.56
C VAL A 122 -2.89 -11.14 5.45
N LYS A 123 -3.81 -10.59 4.65
CA LYS A 123 -3.49 -9.61 3.61
C LYS A 123 -2.83 -8.36 4.19
N MET A 124 -3.34 -7.83 5.31
CA MET A 124 -2.73 -6.68 5.99
C MET A 124 -1.32 -6.98 6.52
N LEU A 125 -1.08 -8.18 7.04
CA LEU A 125 0.26 -8.63 7.45
C LEU A 125 1.24 -8.67 6.28
N ILE A 126 0.80 -9.16 5.12
CA ILE A 126 1.62 -9.19 3.89
C ILE A 126 1.96 -7.76 3.45
N TYR A 127 1.01 -6.84 3.49
CA TYR A 127 1.24 -5.44 3.11
C TYR A 127 2.21 -4.75 4.07
N ALA A 128 2.08 -4.97 5.37
CA ALA A 128 3.01 -4.45 6.37
C ALA A 128 4.44 -4.97 6.12
N ARG A 129 4.59 -6.27 5.82
CA ARG A 129 5.88 -6.89 5.49
C ARG A 129 6.48 -6.31 4.21
N GLU A 130 5.68 -6.12 3.17
CA GLU A 130 6.13 -5.51 1.91
C GLU A 130 6.56 -4.05 2.10
N MET A 131 5.81 -3.26 2.87
CA MET A 131 6.20 -1.89 3.20
C MET A 131 7.52 -1.86 3.98
N ALA A 132 7.71 -2.78 4.94
CA ALA A 132 8.97 -2.89 5.66
C ALA A 132 10.16 -3.16 4.72
N ARG A 133 9.98 -4.07 3.73
CA ARG A 133 11.00 -4.32 2.70
C ARG A 133 11.28 -3.07 1.86
N ARG A 134 10.25 -2.37 1.38
CA ARG A 134 10.41 -1.16 0.54
C ARG A 134 11.12 -0.02 1.25
N ARG A 135 10.95 0.08 2.57
CA ARG A 135 11.58 1.12 3.40
C ARG A 135 12.98 0.74 3.91
N HIS A 136 13.39 -0.52 3.77
CA HIS A 136 14.66 -0.98 4.32
C HIS A 136 15.83 -0.57 3.43
N ASN A 137 16.88 0.01 4.04
CA ASN A 137 18.12 0.32 3.34
C ASN A 137 19.00 -0.93 3.26
N TYR A 138 19.03 -1.58 2.11
CA TYR A 138 19.83 -2.79 1.88
C TYR A 138 21.32 -2.53 1.60
N ILE A 139 21.76 -1.27 1.43
CA ILE A 139 23.17 -0.97 1.10
C ILE A 139 24.16 -1.57 2.10
N PRO A 140 23.99 -1.42 3.44
CA PRO A 140 24.92 -2.02 4.39
C PRO A 140 25.00 -3.54 4.27
N PHE A 141 23.84 -4.19 4.12
CA PHE A 141 23.77 -5.65 3.94
C PHE A 141 24.46 -6.11 2.65
N ILE A 142 24.26 -5.40 1.54
CA ILE A 142 24.88 -5.73 0.25
C ILE A 142 26.40 -5.60 0.33
N VAL A 143 26.91 -4.53 0.96
CA VAL A 143 28.35 -4.32 1.12
C VAL A 143 28.97 -5.45 1.94
N GLU A 144 28.37 -5.79 3.08
CA GLU A 144 28.83 -6.89 3.94
C GLU A 144 28.81 -8.23 3.20
N LEU A 145 27.73 -8.53 2.49
CA LEU A 145 27.63 -9.75 1.68
C LEU A 145 28.74 -9.83 0.63
N LEU A 146 29.06 -8.73 -0.05
CA LEU A 146 30.14 -8.68 -1.03
C LEU A 146 31.52 -8.87 -0.38
N GLN A 147 31.74 -8.34 0.82
CA GLN A 147 32.97 -8.52 1.58
C GLN A 147 33.16 -10.00 1.96
N VAL A 148 32.16 -10.64 2.56
CA VAL A 148 32.20 -12.07 2.92
C VAL A 148 32.46 -12.96 1.69
N LEU A 149 31.84 -12.66 0.55
CA LEU A 149 32.07 -13.40 -0.70
C LEU A 149 33.48 -13.18 -1.28
N ALA A 150 34.08 -12.02 -1.05
CA ALA A 150 35.45 -11.74 -1.45
C ALA A 150 36.44 -12.52 -0.57
N GLU A 151 36.22 -12.54 0.74
CA GLU A 151 37.01 -13.30 1.71
C GLU A 151 36.95 -14.81 1.45
N SER A 152 35.77 -15.33 1.12
CA SER A 152 35.60 -16.74 0.76
C SER A 152 36.17 -17.11 -0.62
N LYS A 153 36.76 -16.14 -1.35
CA LYS A 153 37.28 -16.27 -2.73
C LYS A 153 36.22 -16.73 -3.75
N GLN A 154 34.93 -16.65 -3.42
CA GLN A 154 33.84 -17.07 -4.31
C GLN A 154 33.40 -15.95 -5.26
N LEU A 155 33.62 -14.69 -4.89
CA LEU A 155 33.10 -13.52 -5.62
C LEU A 155 33.54 -13.49 -7.09
N SER A 156 34.82 -13.66 -7.37
CA SER A 156 35.36 -13.62 -8.74
C SER A 156 34.74 -14.69 -9.66
N SER A 157 34.60 -15.91 -9.14
CA SER A 157 33.93 -17.02 -9.82
C SER A 157 32.47 -16.69 -10.15
N LEU A 158 31.71 -16.20 -9.16
CA LEU A 158 30.31 -15.83 -9.32
C LEU A 158 30.11 -14.69 -10.33
N VAL A 159 30.96 -13.65 -10.29
CA VAL A 159 30.93 -12.56 -11.27
C VAL A 159 31.21 -13.07 -12.68
N SER A 160 32.20 -13.97 -12.83
CA SER A 160 32.53 -14.55 -14.13
C SER A 160 31.37 -15.37 -14.71
N ALA A 161 30.70 -16.18 -13.87
CA ALA A 161 29.55 -16.98 -14.24
C ALA A 161 28.36 -16.10 -14.63
N ALA A 162 28.11 -15.01 -13.89
CA ALA A 162 27.08 -14.04 -14.22
C ALA A 162 27.32 -13.36 -15.58
N ARG A 163 28.56 -12.92 -15.85
CA ARG A 163 28.95 -12.32 -17.15
C ARG A 163 28.72 -13.28 -18.32
N GLN A 164 29.03 -14.57 -18.16
CA GLN A 164 28.77 -15.58 -19.18
C GLN A 164 27.26 -15.78 -19.44
N ARG A 165 26.44 -15.78 -18.40
CA ARG A 165 24.97 -15.89 -18.53
C ARG A 165 24.37 -14.70 -19.29
N ILE A 166 24.88 -13.48 -19.06
CA ILE A 166 24.43 -12.27 -19.78
C ILE A 166 24.76 -12.40 -21.28
N LYS A 167 25.99 -12.78 -21.64
CA LYS A 167 26.38 -13.01 -23.05
C LYS A 167 25.50 -14.05 -23.74
N LYS A 168 25.16 -15.15 -23.05
CA LYS A 168 24.24 -16.18 -23.57
C LYS A 168 22.81 -15.65 -23.81
N ARG A 169 22.28 -14.77 -22.95
CA ARG A 169 20.96 -14.13 -23.14
C ARG A 169 20.95 -13.13 -24.31
N GLY A 170 22.01 -12.33 -24.47
CA GLY A 170 22.14 -11.40 -25.60
C GLY A 170 22.14 -12.12 -26.96
N ASN A 171 22.92 -13.20 -27.08
CA ASN A 171 22.98 -13.97 -28.32
C ASN A 171 21.68 -14.73 -28.67
N LYS A 172 20.81 -15.00 -27.69
CA LYS A 172 19.48 -15.59 -27.93
C LYS A 172 18.48 -14.59 -28.50
N ARG A 173 18.53 -13.32 -28.07
CA ARG A 173 17.64 -12.25 -28.56
C ARG A 173 17.97 -11.76 -29.97
N ILE A 174 19.20 -11.96 -30.45
CA ILE A 174 19.63 -11.54 -31.80
C ILE A 174 19.32 -12.62 -32.87
N LYS A 175 19.03 -13.86 -32.46
CA LYS A 175 18.80 -15.01 -33.35
C LYS A 175 17.31 -15.32 -33.60
N THR A 176 16.41 -14.46 -33.15
CA THR A 176 14.95 -14.49 -33.39
C THR A 176 14.53 -13.16 -33.97
#